data_AF-A0A975CZA2-F1
#
_entry.id   AF-A0A975CZA2-F1
#
_cell.length_a   1.000
_cell.length_b   1.000
_cell.length_c   1.000
_cell.angle_alpha   90.00
_cell.angle_beta   90.00
_cell.angle_gamma   90.00
#
_symmetry.space_group_name_H-M   'P 1'
#
loop_
_entity.id
_entity.type
_entity.pdbx_description
1 polymer ?
#
loop_
_entity_poly.entity_id
_entity_poly.type
_entity_poly.pdbx_seq_one_letter_code
_entity_poly.pdbx_strand_id
1 'polypeptide(L)'
;MKRLILCAALAACTPHPTSPGGAPVQQVADKVVIKGTRGLILAELGYESAATFALDLINAGIIKGETAAKVRDLNATITNLLVKAKATTDAAQRAALVAQAFDQTFKLQALTIGAGK
;
A
#
# COMPACT_ATOMS: atom_id res chain seq x y z
N MET A 1 16.24 -62.79 27.32
CA MET A 1 16.33 -62.00 26.07
C MET A 1 15.07 -62.29 25.26
N LYS A 2 14.15 -61.31 25.16
CA LYS A 2 12.78 -61.52 24.64
C LYS A 2 12.73 -61.04 23.17
N ARG A 3 12.35 -61.94 22.24
CA ARG A 3 12.10 -61.69 20.81
C ARG A 3 10.62 -61.33 20.58
N LEU A 4 10.31 -60.48 19.60
CA LEU A 4 9.03 -60.32 18.84
C LEU A 4 9.18 -59.03 17.98
N ILE A 5 9.50 -59.05 16.68
CA ILE A 5 8.73 -59.31 15.44
C ILE A 5 7.41 -58.51 15.27
N LEU A 6 7.27 -57.88 14.08
CA LEU A 6 6.08 -57.32 13.38
C LEU A 6 5.58 -55.94 13.88
N CYS A 7 5.13 -54.98 13.06
CA CYS A 7 4.56 -55.03 11.71
C CYS A 7 4.61 -53.64 11.04
N ALA A 8 4.69 -53.60 9.71
CA ALA A 8 4.44 -52.41 8.90
C ALA A 8 2.92 -52.13 8.80
N ALA A 9 2.53 -50.85 8.85
CA ALA A 9 1.26 -50.30 8.32
C ALA A 9 1.44 -48.77 8.22
N LEU A 10 1.70 -48.19 7.05
CA LEU A 10 0.71 -47.77 6.04
C LEU A 10 -0.31 -46.74 6.56
N ALA A 11 -0.21 -45.53 5.99
CA ALA A 11 -1.25 -44.53 5.83
C ALA A 11 -1.98 -43.98 7.08
N ALA A 12 -1.70 -42.71 7.41
CA ALA A 12 -2.73 -41.67 7.54
C ALA A 12 -2.07 -40.32 7.83
N CYS A 13 -2.24 -39.36 6.91
CA CYS A 13 -2.23 -37.95 7.27
C CYS A 13 -3.38 -37.74 8.26
N THR A 14 -3.10 -37.24 9.47
CA THR A 14 -4.13 -36.63 10.33
C THR A 14 -3.62 -35.32 10.92
N PRO A 15 -4.50 -34.32 11.07
CA PRO A 15 -4.15 -32.91 11.22
C PRO A 15 -3.73 -32.60 12.66
N HIS A 16 -2.85 -31.62 12.81
CA HIS A 16 -2.54 -31.03 14.11
C HIS A 16 -3.85 -30.48 14.75
N PRO A 17 -4.14 -30.76 16.02
CA PRO A 17 -5.42 -30.37 16.63
C PRO A 17 -5.50 -28.87 16.84
N THR A 18 -6.46 -28.23 16.17
CA THR A 18 -6.99 -26.92 16.52
C THR A 18 -7.67 -26.99 17.88
N SER A 19 -7.10 -26.32 18.89
CA SER A 19 -7.77 -26.05 20.16
C SER A 19 -8.78 -24.91 19.97
N PRO A 20 -10.07 -25.07 20.33
CA PRO A 20 -11.08 -24.03 20.21
C PRO A 20 -11.32 -23.33 21.56
N GLY A 21 -11.12 -22.01 21.60
CA GLY A 21 -11.63 -21.20 22.71
C GLY A 21 -10.88 -19.88 22.95
N GLY A 22 -11.47 -18.77 22.49
CA GLY A 22 -11.27 -17.44 23.08
C GLY A 22 -10.36 -16.48 22.32
N ALA A 23 -10.97 -15.68 21.45
CA ALA A 23 -10.42 -14.62 20.59
C ALA A 23 -9.58 -13.52 21.28
N PRO A 24 -8.98 -12.57 20.53
CA PRO A 24 -8.37 -12.63 19.20
C PRO A 24 -6.88 -12.33 19.36
N VAL A 25 -5.98 -13.22 18.97
CA VAL A 25 -4.56 -12.84 18.91
C VAL A 25 -4.40 -11.98 17.66
N GLN A 26 -4.73 -10.70 17.83
CA GLN A 26 -4.13 -9.59 17.14
C GLN A 26 -3.92 -9.84 15.64
N GLN A 27 -5.01 -9.82 14.86
CA GLN A 27 -4.90 -9.20 13.54
C GLN A 27 -4.57 -7.72 13.76
N VAL A 28 -3.33 -7.42 14.15
CA VAL A 28 -2.70 -6.21 13.66
C VAL A 28 -2.73 -6.45 12.17
N ALA A 29 -3.70 -5.86 11.47
CA ALA A 29 -3.57 -5.68 10.04
C ALA A 29 -2.11 -5.26 9.82
N ASP A 30 -1.36 -6.02 9.01
CA ASP A 30 0.03 -5.77 8.61
C ASP A 30 0.13 -4.41 7.88
N LYS A 31 -0.23 -3.34 8.57
CA LYS A 31 0.05 -1.97 8.22
C LYS A 31 1.53 -1.85 8.49
N VAL A 32 2.33 -2.04 7.45
CA VAL A 32 3.70 -1.57 7.41
C VAL A 32 3.68 -0.13 7.89
N VAL A 33 4.04 0.10 9.16
CA VAL A 33 4.19 1.44 9.71
C VAL A 33 5.44 1.97 9.06
N ILE A 34 5.29 2.66 7.94
CA ILE A 34 6.42 3.29 7.30
C ILE A 34 6.86 4.41 8.25
N LYS A 35 7.92 4.15 9.04
CA LYS A 35 8.48 5.10 9.99
C LYS A 35 8.64 6.45 9.27
N GLY A 36 8.10 7.51 9.87
CA GLY A 36 7.62 8.72 9.16
C GLY A 36 8.57 9.35 8.13
N THR A 37 9.89 9.21 8.28
CA THR A 37 10.86 9.68 7.26
C THR A 37 10.95 8.75 6.04
N ARG A 38 10.97 7.42 6.24
CA ARG A 38 10.94 6.45 5.14
C ARG A 38 9.61 6.50 4.38
N GLY A 39 8.51 6.72 5.10
CA GLY A 39 7.18 6.85 4.50
C GLY A 39 7.08 8.06 3.61
N LEU A 40 7.60 9.18 4.10
CA LEU A 40 7.66 10.42 3.35
C LEU A 40 8.49 10.29 2.07
N ILE A 41 9.68 9.68 2.15
CA ILE A 41 10.54 9.43 0.96
C ILE A 41 9.82 8.56 -0.08
N LEU A 42 9.21 7.46 0.35
CA LEU A 42 8.48 6.56 -0.57
C LEU A 42 7.25 7.25 -1.19
N ALA A 43 6.56 8.09 -0.43
CA ALA A 43 5.42 8.85 -0.94
C ALA A 43 5.86 9.91 -1.96
N GLU A 44 6.96 10.60 -1.72
CA GLU A 44 7.54 11.55 -2.68
C GLU A 44 7.94 10.84 -3.98
N LEU A 45 8.67 9.72 -3.88
CA LEU A 45 9.10 8.97 -5.07
C LEU A 45 7.92 8.40 -5.87
N GLY A 46 6.93 7.82 -5.18
CA GLY A 46 5.72 7.30 -5.82
C GLY A 46 4.89 8.39 -6.49
N TYR A 47 4.78 9.55 -5.83
CA TYR A 47 4.11 10.72 -6.37
C TYR A 47 4.84 11.27 -7.60
N GLU A 48 6.15 11.46 -7.54
CA GLU A 48 6.97 11.99 -8.63
C GLU A 48 6.82 11.15 -9.90
N SER A 49 6.90 9.82 -9.77
CA SER A 49 6.70 8.90 -10.90
C SER A 49 5.29 9.02 -11.48
N ALA A 50 4.25 9.02 -10.65
CA ALA A 50 2.86 9.12 -11.10
C ALA A 50 2.55 10.47 -11.74
N ALA A 51 3.02 11.57 -11.15
CA ALA A 51 2.82 12.92 -11.64
C ALA A 51 3.53 13.14 -12.98
N THR A 52 4.78 12.68 -13.11
CA THR A 52 5.53 12.76 -14.37
C THR A 52 4.79 12.04 -15.48
N PHE A 53 4.39 10.79 -15.26
CA PHE A 53 3.65 10.02 -16.25
C PHE A 53 2.32 10.68 -16.64
N ALA A 54 1.57 11.19 -15.66
CA ALA A 54 0.31 11.88 -15.93
C ALA A 54 0.51 13.18 -16.74
N LEU A 55 1.56 13.94 -16.46
CA LEU A 55 1.90 15.14 -17.21
C LEU A 55 2.33 14.81 -18.64
N ASP A 56 3.10 13.75 -18.84
CA ASP A 56 3.49 13.30 -20.18
C ASP A 56 2.27 12.93 -21.03
N LEU A 57 1.28 12.22 -20.45
CA LEU A 57 0.04 11.92 -21.16
C LEU A 57 -0.82 13.16 -21.45
N ILE A 58 -0.79 14.19 -20.60
CA ILE A 58 -1.44 15.48 -20.87
C ILE A 58 -0.73 16.19 -22.04
N ASN A 59 0.60 16.24 -22.00
CA ASN A 59 1.42 16.91 -23.01
C ASN A 59 1.33 16.21 -24.37
N ALA A 60 1.25 14.88 -24.39
CA ALA A 60 0.99 14.08 -25.58
C ALA A 60 -0.45 14.23 -26.11
N GLY A 61 -1.32 14.93 -25.36
CA GLY A 61 -2.72 15.08 -25.72
C GLY A 61 -3.50 13.75 -25.65
N ILE A 62 -3.12 12.83 -24.77
CA ILE A 62 -3.90 11.63 -24.47
C ILE A 62 -4.94 11.98 -23.40
N ILE A 63 -4.51 12.67 -22.33
CA ILE A 63 -5.39 13.20 -21.29
C ILE A 63 -5.76 14.64 -21.61
N LYS A 64 -7.06 14.94 -21.75
CA LYS A 64 -7.57 16.29 -22.06
C LYS A 64 -8.77 16.66 -21.19
N GLY A 65 -9.19 17.92 -21.31
CA GLY A 65 -10.43 18.44 -20.74
C GLY A 65 -10.54 18.22 -19.24
N GLU A 66 -11.69 17.73 -18.78
CA GLU A 66 -12.01 17.52 -17.37
C GLU A 66 -11.02 16.57 -16.67
N THR A 67 -10.55 15.52 -17.36
CA THR A 67 -9.57 14.58 -16.78
C THR A 67 -8.22 15.26 -16.52
N ALA A 68 -7.78 16.14 -17.43
CA ALA A 68 -6.56 16.92 -17.23
C ALA A 68 -6.69 17.91 -16.05
N ALA A 69 -7.88 18.47 -15.83
CA ALA A 69 -8.15 19.31 -14.65
C ALA A 69 -8.06 18.48 -13.36
N LYS A 70 -8.71 17.31 -13.31
CA LYS A 70 -8.66 16.39 -12.15
C LYS A 70 -7.24 15.95 -11.81
N VAL A 71 -6.39 15.68 -12.82
CA VAL A 71 -4.97 15.36 -12.61
C VAL A 71 -4.24 16.53 -11.92
N ARG A 72 -4.48 17.77 -12.36
CA ARG A 72 -3.86 18.96 -11.74
C ARG A 72 -4.34 19.17 -10.30
N ASP A 73 -5.62 18.97 -10.03
CA ASP A 73 -6.20 19.10 -8.69
C ASP A 73 -5.63 18.06 -7.71
N LEU A 74 -5.49 16.81 -8.18
CA LEU A 74 -4.85 15.75 -7.40
C LEU A 74 -3.36 16.06 -7.14
N ASN A 75 -2.63 16.54 -8.15
CA ASN A 75 -1.23 16.95 -7.98
C ASN A 75 -1.08 18.04 -6.92
N ALA A 76 -1.94 19.06 -6.94
CA ALA A 76 -1.94 20.12 -5.94
C ALA A 76 -2.26 19.56 -4.53
N THR A 77 -3.24 18.66 -4.44
CA THR A 77 -3.63 18.01 -3.17
C THR A 77 -2.49 17.18 -2.59
N ILE A 78 -1.85 16.33 -3.40
CA ILE A 78 -0.73 15.48 -2.96
C ILE A 78 0.45 16.34 -2.53
N THR A 79 0.81 17.36 -3.31
CA THR A 79 1.88 18.31 -2.97
C THR A 79 1.63 18.97 -1.61
N ASN A 80 0.42 19.46 -1.37
CA ASN A 80 0.04 20.08 -0.10
C ASN A 80 0.13 19.10 1.08
N LEU A 81 -0.26 17.83 0.89
CA LEU A 81 -0.14 16.79 1.92
C LEU A 81 1.32 16.48 2.25
N LEU A 82 2.18 16.35 1.23
CA LEU A 82 3.61 16.08 1.41
C LEU A 82 4.34 17.25 2.07
N VAL A 83 4.01 18.50 1.70
CA VAL A 83 4.55 19.71 2.36
C VAL A 83 4.14 19.75 3.84
N LYS A 84 2.87 19.47 4.16
CA LYS A 84 2.40 19.39 5.55
C LYS A 84 3.11 18.26 6.32
N ALA A 85 3.30 17.10 5.70
CA ALA A 85 4.01 15.98 6.30
C ALA A 85 5.48 16.32 6.60
N LYS A 86 6.18 17.01 5.70
CA LYS A 86 7.55 17.53 5.90
C LYS A 86 7.65 18.45 7.12
N ALA A 87 6.65 19.31 7.30
CA ALA A 87 6.63 20.26 8.42
C ALA A 87 6.20 19.63 9.75
N THR A 88 5.52 18.47 9.73
CA THR A 88 5.01 17.82 10.93
C THR A 88 6.11 17.06 11.66
N THR A 89 6.35 17.39 12.93
CA THR A 89 7.36 16.73 13.78
C THR A 89 6.85 15.44 14.43
N ASP A 90 5.55 15.38 14.76
CA ASP A 90 4.92 14.19 15.31
C ASP A 90 4.90 13.03 14.29
N ALA A 91 5.41 11.87 14.70
CA ALA A 91 5.59 10.75 13.79
C ALA A 91 4.25 10.13 13.35
N ALA A 92 3.23 10.11 14.21
CA ALA A 92 1.93 9.51 13.91
C ALA A 92 1.13 10.40 12.96
N GLN A 93 1.09 11.71 13.21
CA GLN A 93 0.46 12.70 12.34
C GLN A 93 1.15 12.76 10.98
N ARG A 94 2.49 12.74 10.95
CA ARG A 94 3.24 12.65 9.68
C ARG A 94 2.86 11.40 8.90
N ALA A 95 2.83 10.23 9.55
CA ALA A 95 2.44 8.99 8.90
C ALA A 95 1.01 9.02 8.34
N ALA A 96 0.07 9.66 9.05
CA ALA A 96 -1.30 9.85 8.57
C ALA A 96 -1.38 10.73 7.31
N LEU A 97 -0.62 11.83 7.26
CA LEU A 97 -0.53 12.69 6.08
C LEU A 97 0.11 11.96 4.90
N VAL A 98 1.17 11.20 5.16
CA VAL A 98 1.83 10.34 4.16
C VAL A 98 0.87 9.29 3.60
N ALA A 99 0.07 8.63 4.46
CA ALA A 99 -0.92 7.66 4.02
C ALA A 99 -2.01 8.30 3.12
N GLN A 100 -2.45 9.51 3.44
CA GLN A 100 -3.36 10.27 2.58
C GLN A 100 -2.70 10.62 1.24
N ALA A 101 -1.42 11.02 1.23
CA ALA A 101 -0.69 11.29 0.00
C ALA A 101 -0.60 10.05 -0.91
N PHE A 102 -0.38 8.86 -0.33
CA PHE A 102 -0.42 7.60 -1.08
C PHE A 102 -1.80 7.33 -1.68
N ASP A 103 -2.88 7.45 -0.90
CA ASP A 103 -4.25 7.25 -1.42
C ASP A 103 -4.55 8.17 -2.62
N GLN A 104 -4.18 9.44 -2.52
CA GLN A 104 -4.34 10.39 -3.61
C GLN A 104 -3.44 10.07 -4.81
N THR A 105 -2.22 9.57 -4.56
CA THR A 105 -1.31 9.11 -5.62
C THR A 105 -1.88 7.89 -6.36
N PHE A 106 -2.52 6.95 -5.66
CA PHE A 106 -3.21 5.83 -6.31
C PHE A 106 -4.40 6.29 -7.16
N LYS A 107 -5.17 7.30 -6.69
CA LYS A 107 -6.25 7.91 -7.49
C LYS A 107 -5.70 8.57 -8.75
N LEU A 108 -4.58 9.28 -8.64
CA LEU A 108 -3.88 9.85 -9.79
C LEU A 108 -3.47 8.76 -10.79
N GLN A 109 -2.82 7.69 -10.32
CA GLN A 109 -2.43 6.56 -11.17
C GLN A 109 -3.63 5.90 -11.85
N ALA A 110 -4.73 5.68 -11.13
CA ALA A 110 -5.94 5.08 -11.68
C ALA A 110 -6.56 5.93 -12.81
N LEU A 111 -6.62 7.25 -12.62
CA LEU A 111 -7.07 8.18 -13.68
C LEU A 111 -6.14 8.14 -14.90
N THR A 112 -4.84 8.00 -14.66
CA THR A 112 -3.82 8.04 -15.71
C THR A 112 -3.82 6.75 -16.54
N ILE A 113 -3.91 5.59 -15.89
CA ILE A 113 -4.02 4.28 -16.54
C ILE A 113 -5.35 4.13 -17.27
N GLY A 114 -6.44 4.64 -16.68
CA GLY A 114 -7.77 4.60 -17.29
C GLY A 114 -7.88 5.45 -18.57
N ALA A 115 -7.07 6.49 -18.71
CA ALA A 115 -7.08 7.36 -19.88
C ALA A 115 -6.19 6.89 -21.05
N GLY A 116 -5.35 5.88 -20.83
CA GLY A 116 -4.53 5.25 -21.88
C GLY A 116 -5.21 4.09 -22.59
N LYS A 117 -6.45 3.75 -22.22
CA LYS A 117 -7.32 2.78 -22.90
C LYS A 117 -8.33 3.52 -23.78
#